data_AF-A0A6H2NKN3-F1
#
_entry.id   AF-A0A6H2NKN3-F1
#
_cell.length_a   1.000
_cell.length_b   1.000
_cell.length_c   1.000
_cell.angle_alpha   90.00
_cell.angle_beta   90.00
_cell.angle_gamma   90.00
#
_symmetry.space_group_name_H-M   'P 1'
#
loop_
_entity.id
_entity.type
_entity.pdbx_description
1 polymer ?
#
loop_
_entity_poly.entity_id
_entity_poly.type
_entity_poly.pdbx_seq_one_letter_code
_entity_poly.pdbx_strand_id
1 'polypeptide(L)'
;MAVTLQARNLTLELLRQQFGLRVTTAYDFFPEWMASPTSLTAAEQERLDQVKAHFLHLSQAFPLMEDAIKMVIVSPLLDLAGFYDDPFHFRTEASTEVSALDGETLLRGQIDVLVTLNDLWIVVIESKNMGIGLAVGIPQALGYMLAHPEAERPSYGLVTNGSEFVF
;
A
#
# COMPACT_ATOMS: atom_id res chain seq x y z
N MET A 1 7.15 -2.47 -31.08
CA MET A 1 6.16 -3.31 -30.36
C MET A 1 6.24 -2.88 -28.92
N ALA A 2 5.12 -2.51 -28.28
CA ALA A 2 5.17 -2.07 -26.88
C ALA A 2 5.47 -3.26 -25.96
N VAL A 3 6.39 -3.09 -25.01
CA VAL A 3 6.74 -4.12 -24.03
C VAL A 3 5.84 -3.95 -22.80
N THR A 4 5.12 -5.00 -22.40
CA THR A 4 4.27 -4.94 -21.21
C THR A 4 5.00 -5.47 -19.98
N LEU A 5 5.13 -4.64 -18.95
CA LEU A 5 5.67 -5.03 -17.64
C LEU A 5 4.54 -5.26 -16.65
N GLN A 6 4.65 -6.35 -15.89
CA GLN A 6 3.71 -6.69 -14.81
C GLN A 6 4.18 -6.08 -13.49
N ALA A 7 3.28 -5.43 -12.76
CA ALA A 7 3.62 -4.69 -11.53
C ALA A 7 4.30 -5.56 -10.45
N ARG A 8 3.89 -6.82 -10.31
CA ARG A 8 4.50 -7.80 -9.39
C ARG A 8 5.96 -8.18 -9.70
N ASN A 9 6.45 -7.87 -10.91
CA ASN A 9 7.80 -8.18 -11.35
C ASN A 9 8.72 -6.93 -11.35
N LEU A 10 8.24 -5.80 -10.81
CA LEU A 10 9.00 -4.56 -10.78
C LEU A 10 10.14 -4.65 -9.78
N THR A 11 11.21 -3.91 -10.07
CA THR A 11 12.33 -3.69 -9.17
C THR A 11 12.55 -2.19 -9.01
N LEU A 12 13.16 -1.77 -7.89
CA LEU A 12 13.50 -0.36 -7.71
C LEU A 12 14.42 0.14 -8.84
N GLU A 13 15.35 -0.69 -9.30
CA GLU A 13 16.24 -0.32 -10.39
C GLU A 13 15.48 -0.05 -11.70
N LEU A 14 14.51 -0.90 -12.03
CA LEU A 14 13.66 -0.70 -13.21
C LEU A 14 12.87 0.60 -13.08
N LEU A 15 12.27 0.87 -11.92
CA LEU A 15 11.49 2.09 -11.68
C LEU A 15 12.34 3.36 -11.80
N ARG A 16 13.59 3.32 -11.33
CA ARG A 16 14.54 4.43 -11.48
C ARG A 16 14.89 4.66 -12.96
N GLN A 17 15.20 3.59 -13.69
CA GLN A 17 15.65 3.67 -15.08
C GLN A 17 14.51 4.06 -16.04
N GLN A 18 13.32 3.48 -15.88
CA GLN A 18 12.22 3.58 -16.84
C GLN A 18 11.21 4.68 -16.48
N PHE A 19 11.09 5.03 -15.20
CA PHE A 19 10.09 5.99 -14.70
C PHE A 19 10.72 7.16 -13.93
N GLY A 20 12.04 7.21 -13.80
CA GLY A 20 12.76 8.36 -13.24
C GLY A 20 12.64 8.50 -11.72
N LEU A 21 12.23 7.45 -11.00
CA LEU A 21 12.18 7.50 -9.53
C LEU A 21 13.55 7.80 -8.94
N ARG A 22 13.54 8.51 -7.80
CA ARG A 22 14.75 8.85 -7.06
C ARG A 22 14.55 8.53 -5.58
N VAL A 23 15.56 7.89 -5.00
CA VAL A 23 15.62 7.72 -3.55
C VAL A 23 15.98 9.07 -2.94
N THR A 24 15.22 9.48 -1.93
CA THR A 24 15.52 10.66 -1.12
C THR A 24 16.04 10.25 0.24
N THR A 25 17.03 10.99 0.75
CA THR A 25 17.49 10.90 2.14
C THR A 25 17.09 12.15 2.94
N ALA A 26 16.29 13.02 2.34
CA ALA A 26 15.81 14.23 2.98
C ALA A 26 14.81 13.82 4.08
N TYR A 27 15.16 14.13 5.32
CA TYR A 27 14.38 13.75 6.50
C TYR A 27 13.02 14.47 6.57
N ASP A 28 12.94 15.64 5.94
CA ASP A 28 11.77 16.49 5.81
C ASP A 28 10.91 16.18 4.57
N PHE A 29 11.21 15.11 3.84
CA PHE A 29 10.41 14.69 2.66
C PHE A 29 8.98 14.27 3.05
N PHE A 30 8.83 13.70 4.24
CA PHE A 30 7.55 13.31 4.82
C PHE A 30 7.49 13.94 6.21
N PRO A 31 7.01 15.19 6.37
CA PRO A 31 6.92 15.79 7.71
C PRO A 31 5.72 15.28 8.51
N GLU A 32 4.72 14.68 7.87
CA GLU A 32 3.44 14.31 8.47
C GLU A 32 3.59 13.22 9.54
N TRP A 33 4.53 12.28 9.41
CA TRP A 33 4.80 11.28 10.46
C TRP A 33 5.47 11.87 11.71
N MET A 34 6.07 13.06 11.60
CA MET A 34 6.66 13.77 12.73
C MET A 34 5.63 14.58 13.53
N ALA A 35 4.38 14.67 13.03
CA ALA A 35 3.31 15.28 13.78
C ALA A 35 3.07 14.51 15.09
N SER A 36 2.65 15.21 16.14
CA SER A 36 2.33 14.56 17.41
C SER A 36 1.22 13.54 17.18
N PRO A 37 1.40 12.26 17.60
CA PRO A 37 0.38 11.25 17.38
C PRO A 37 -0.93 11.68 18.05
N THR A 38 -2.03 11.55 17.32
CA THR A 38 -3.36 11.74 17.88
C THR A 38 -3.57 10.75 19.01
N SER A 39 -3.99 11.22 20.18
CA SER A 39 -4.28 10.33 21.30
C SER A 39 -5.51 9.48 20.98
N LEU A 40 -5.39 8.16 21.11
CA LEU A 40 -6.50 7.24 20.96
C LEU A 40 -7.46 7.35 22.15
N THR A 41 -8.76 7.30 21.87
CA THR A 41 -9.80 7.09 22.87
C THR A 41 -9.78 5.67 23.40
N ALA A 42 -10.42 5.43 24.54
CA ALA A 42 -10.52 4.09 25.12
C ALA A 42 -11.26 3.11 24.19
N ALA A 43 -12.28 3.58 23.47
CA ALA A 43 -13.03 2.76 22.52
C ALA A 43 -12.19 2.38 21.30
N GLU A 44 -11.40 3.31 20.76
CA GLU A 44 -10.49 3.02 19.64
C GLU A 44 -9.40 2.03 20.07
N GLN A 45 -8.84 2.19 21.28
CA GLN A 45 -7.87 1.25 21.82
C GLN A 45 -8.46 -0.16 21.99
N GLU A 46 -9.66 -0.28 22.55
CA GLU A 46 -10.34 -1.57 22.68
C GLU A 46 -10.58 -2.22 21.31
N ARG A 47 -10.97 -1.42 20.31
CA ARG A 47 -11.16 -1.91 18.95
C ARG A 47 -9.86 -2.43 18.34
N LEU A 48 -8.75 -1.71 18.52
CA LEU A 48 -7.42 -2.14 18.07
C LEU A 48 -6.97 -3.43 18.77
N ASP A 49 -7.24 -3.56 20.07
CA ASP A 49 -6.91 -4.78 20.83
C ASP A 49 -7.69 -5.99 20.30
N GLN A 50 -8.96 -5.81 19.93
CA GLN A 50 -9.76 -6.86 19.29
C GLN A 50 -9.20 -7.27 17.91
N VAL A 51 -8.86 -6.29 17.07
CA VAL A 51 -8.25 -6.54 15.74
C VAL A 51 -6.97 -7.34 15.88
N LYS A 52 -6.09 -6.93 16.81
CA LYS A 52 -4.86 -7.64 17.13
C LYS A 52 -5.12 -9.06 17.61
N ALA A 53 -6.07 -9.25 18.52
CA ALA A 53 -6.42 -10.57 19.05
C ALA A 53 -6.93 -11.52 17.95
N HIS A 54 -7.79 -11.03 17.04
CA HIS A 54 -8.29 -11.82 15.91
C HIS A 54 -7.16 -12.23 14.97
N PHE A 55 -6.27 -11.30 14.60
CA PHE A 55 -5.12 -11.61 13.76
C PHE A 55 -4.22 -12.67 14.39
N LEU A 56 -3.84 -12.48 15.66
CA LEU A 56 -2.98 -13.42 16.37
C LEU A 56 -3.61 -14.81 16.50
N HIS A 57 -4.93 -14.89 16.68
CA HIS A 57 -5.64 -16.15 16.75
C HIS A 57 -5.62 -16.88 15.39
N LEU A 58 -5.96 -16.18 14.31
CA LEU A 58 -6.03 -16.77 12.99
C LEU A 58 -4.65 -17.14 12.43
N SER A 59 -3.63 -16.33 12.70
CA SER A 59 -2.25 -16.58 12.26
C SER A 59 -1.59 -17.78 12.92
N GLN A 60 -2.13 -18.29 14.04
CA GLN A 60 -1.62 -19.49 14.71
C GLN A 60 -1.94 -20.78 13.96
N ALA A 61 -3.08 -20.82 13.26
CA ALA A 61 -3.54 -22.02 12.58
C ALA A 61 -2.85 -22.18 11.22
N PHE A 62 -2.81 -21.10 10.43
CA PHE A 62 -2.22 -21.08 9.08
C PHE A 62 -1.71 -19.68 8.73
N PRO A 63 -0.72 -19.55 7.82
CA PRO A 63 -0.38 -18.27 7.22
C PRO A 63 -1.61 -17.63 6.58
N LEU A 64 -1.86 -16.36 6.90
CA LEU A 64 -2.99 -15.63 6.34
C LEU A 64 -2.69 -15.25 4.89
N MET A 65 -3.64 -15.58 4.02
CA MET A 65 -3.65 -15.11 2.63
C MET A 65 -4.03 -13.63 2.59
N GLU A 66 -3.74 -12.98 1.48
CA GLU A 66 -3.97 -11.55 1.27
C GLU A 66 -5.40 -11.10 1.64
N ASP A 67 -6.42 -11.84 1.18
CA ASP A 67 -7.82 -11.51 1.47
C ASP A 67 -8.18 -11.60 2.95
N ALA A 68 -7.57 -12.55 3.67
CA ALA A 68 -7.77 -12.66 5.11
C ALA A 68 -7.11 -11.49 5.84
N ILE A 69 -5.93 -11.04 5.40
CA ILE A 69 -5.27 -9.85 5.95
C ILE A 69 -6.12 -8.60 5.68
N LYS A 70 -6.62 -8.44 4.45
CA LYS A 70 -7.52 -7.34 4.09
C LYS A 70 -8.72 -7.30 5.04
N MET A 71 -9.41 -8.42 5.22
CA MET A 71 -10.62 -8.50 6.03
C MET A 71 -10.37 -8.30 7.52
N VAL A 72 -9.31 -8.90 8.08
CA VAL A 72 -9.09 -8.98 9.53
C VAL A 72 -8.29 -7.79 10.07
N ILE A 73 -7.40 -7.23 9.26
CA ILE A 73 -6.51 -6.13 9.67
C ILE A 73 -6.85 -4.84 8.93
N VAL A 74 -6.68 -4.83 7.61
CA VAL A 74 -6.68 -3.57 6.86
C VAL A 74 -8.04 -2.91 6.89
N SER A 75 -9.11 -3.65 6.61
CA SER A 75 -10.47 -3.12 6.59
C SER A 75 -10.92 -2.55 7.94
N PRO A 76 -10.71 -3.22 9.09
CA PRO A 76 -11.00 -2.64 10.40
C PRO A 76 -10.16 -1.40 10.75
N LEU A 77 -8.89 -1.35 10.35
CA LEU A 77 -8.04 -0.18 10.59
C LEU A 77 -8.51 1.03 9.78
N LEU A 78 -8.96 0.81 8.55
CA LEU A 78 -9.49 1.86 7.69
C LEU A 78 -10.83 2.41 8.19
N ASP A 79 -11.70 1.52 8.66
CA ASP A 79 -12.93 1.88 9.35
C ASP A 79 -12.64 2.78 10.56
N LEU A 80 -11.71 2.34 11.41
CA LEU A 80 -11.34 3.08 12.62
C LEU A 80 -10.76 4.46 12.32
N ALA A 81 -10.04 4.59 11.21
CA ALA A 81 -9.47 5.86 10.75
C ALA A 81 -10.45 6.71 9.91
N GLY A 82 -11.71 6.29 9.74
CA GLY A 82 -12.75 7.04 9.04
C GLY A 82 -12.62 7.04 7.52
N PHE A 83 -11.83 6.13 6.93
CA PHE A 83 -11.58 6.09 5.48
C PHE A 83 -12.78 5.59 4.64
N TYR A 84 -13.86 5.16 5.28
CA TYR A 84 -15.12 4.81 4.60
C TYR A 84 -16.15 5.95 4.59
N ASP A 85 -15.90 7.01 5.35
CA ASP A 85 -16.77 8.17 5.41
C ASP A 85 -16.35 9.24 4.39
N ASP A 86 -17.24 10.18 4.08
CA ASP A 86 -16.89 11.34 3.25
C ASP A 86 -15.75 12.17 3.89
N PRO A 87 -14.81 12.73 3.10
CA PRO A 87 -14.74 12.76 1.64
C PRO A 87 -13.98 11.57 1.02
N PHE A 88 -13.75 10.50 1.78
CA PHE A 88 -12.96 9.36 1.34
C PHE A 88 -13.76 8.44 0.42
N HIS A 89 -13.09 7.95 -0.62
CA HIS A 89 -13.67 6.99 -1.55
C HIS A 89 -12.83 5.73 -1.59
N PHE A 90 -13.48 4.62 -1.32
CA PHE A 90 -12.89 3.29 -1.29
C PHE A 90 -12.99 2.61 -2.65
N ARG A 91 -11.87 2.09 -3.16
CA ARG A 91 -11.85 1.26 -4.38
C ARG A 91 -11.01 0.01 -4.14
N THR A 92 -11.56 -1.14 -4.51
CA THR A 92 -10.91 -2.47 -4.33
C THR A 92 -10.13 -2.93 -5.55
N GLU A 93 -10.49 -2.44 -6.74
CA GLU A 93 -9.90 -2.87 -8.01
C GLU A 93 -9.68 -1.66 -8.92
N ALA A 94 -8.43 -1.47 -9.35
CA ALA A 94 -8.09 -0.50 -10.40
C ALA A 94 -7.20 -1.20 -11.43
N SER A 95 -7.58 -1.19 -12.71
CA SER A 95 -6.60 -1.50 -13.75
C SER A 95 -5.79 -0.24 -14.02
N THR A 96 -4.50 -0.27 -13.74
CA THR A 96 -3.62 0.87 -14.03
C THR A 96 -2.70 0.55 -15.19
N GLU A 97 -2.59 1.52 -16.09
CA GLU A 97 -1.64 1.54 -17.19
C GLU A 97 -0.77 2.79 -17.06
N VAL A 98 0.55 2.60 -17.07
CA VAL A 98 1.53 3.70 -17.02
C VAL A 98 2.52 3.54 -18.16
N SER A 99 2.69 4.58 -18.95
CA SER A 99 3.75 4.63 -19.96
C SER A 99 5.07 5.02 -19.31
N ALA A 100 6.13 4.29 -19.62
CA ALA A 100 7.48 4.66 -19.24
C ALA A 100 7.95 5.91 -20.00
N LEU A 101 9.08 6.48 -19.54
CA LEU A 101 9.68 7.67 -20.14
C LEU A 101 10.09 7.48 -21.60
N ASP A 102 10.38 6.23 -22.01
CA ASP A 102 10.73 5.88 -23.39
C ASP A 102 9.52 5.88 -24.35
N GLY A 103 8.29 5.89 -23.82
CA GLY A 103 7.03 5.79 -24.58
C GLY A 103 6.77 4.44 -25.23
N GLU A 104 7.67 3.46 -25.11
CA GLU A 104 7.58 2.13 -25.72
C GLU A 104 7.29 1.03 -24.70
N THR A 105 7.53 1.29 -23.42
CA THR A 105 7.24 0.37 -22.33
C THR A 105 5.94 0.77 -21.62
N LEU A 106 5.03 -0.18 -21.46
CA LEU A 106 3.77 0.02 -20.74
C LEU A 106 3.72 -0.89 -19.51
N LEU A 107 3.67 -0.27 -18.33
CA LEU A 107 3.40 -0.95 -17.08
C LEU A 107 1.91 -1.20 -17.00
N ARG A 108 1.53 -2.47 -16.86
CA ARG A 108 0.15 -2.89 -16.67
C ARG A 108 0.07 -3.73 -15.42
N GLY A 109 -0.85 -3.40 -14.54
CA GLY A 109 -1.13 -4.19 -13.36
C GLY A 109 -2.61 -4.20 -13.07
N GLN A 110 -3.11 -5.37 -12.66
CA GLN A 110 -4.35 -5.44 -11.92
C GLN A 110 -4.00 -5.20 -10.47
N ILE A 111 -4.68 -4.22 -9.91
CA ILE A 111 -4.47 -3.81 -8.56
C ILE A 111 -5.49 -4.50 -7.66
N ASP A 112 -5.00 -5.28 -6.71
CA ASP A 112 -5.70 -5.74 -5.52
C ASP A 112 -5.48 -4.76 -4.33
N VAL A 113 -5.20 -3.49 -4.63
CA VAL A 113 -4.93 -2.40 -3.66
C VAL A 113 -6.23 -1.73 -3.31
N LEU A 114 -6.29 -1.44 -2.04
CA LEU A 114 -7.30 -0.63 -1.43
C LEU A 114 -6.86 0.83 -1.58
N VAL A 115 -7.45 1.55 -2.55
CA VAL A 115 -7.16 2.98 -2.74
C VAL A 115 -8.16 3.77 -1.91
N THR A 116 -7.65 4.58 -0.98
CA THR A 116 -8.47 5.52 -0.22
C THR A 116 -8.00 6.95 -0.53
N LEU A 117 -8.93 7.76 -1.03
CA LEU A 117 -8.76 9.18 -1.35
C LEU A 117 -7.80 9.54 -2.51
N ASN A 118 -7.67 8.71 -3.55
CA ASN A 118 -6.75 8.88 -4.69
C ASN A 118 -5.25 8.91 -4.32
N ASP A 119 -4.89 9.54 -3.19
CA ASP A 119 -3.53 9.83 -2.78
C ASP A 119 -2.93 8.75 -1.85
N LEU A 120 -3.71 7.86 -1.20
CA LEU A 120 -3.16 6.75 -0.40
C LEU A 120 -3.35 5.38 -1.10
N TRP A 121 -2.24 4.72 -1.37
CA TRP A 121 -2.15 3.44 -2.08
C TRP A 121 -1.73 2.32 -1.12
N ILE A 122 -2.65 1.43 -0.73
CA ILE A 122 -2.39 0.34 0.21
C ILE A 122 -2.20 -1.00 -0.52
N VAL A 123 -0.95 -1.46 -0.61
CA VAL A 123 -0.58 -2.79 -1.11
C VAL A 123 -0.53 -3.76 0.06
N VAL A 124 -1.39 -4.78 -0.01
CA VAL A 124 -1.33 -5.92 0.91
C VAL A 124 -0.53 -7.03 0.24
N ILE A 125 0.41 -7.63 0.97
CA ILE A 125 1.16 -8.80 0.51
C ILE A 125 0.85 -10.00 1.41
N GLU A 126 0.89 -11.22 0.85
CA GLU A 126 0.61 -12.44 1.61
C GLU A 126 1.56 -12.62 2.82
N SER A 127 1.04 -13.08 3.95
CA SER A 127 1.84 -13.30 5.17
C SER A 127 2.83 -14.46 5.03
N LYS A 128 2.72 -15.30 4.00
CA LYS A 128 3.61 -16.44 3.73
C LYS A 128 5.08 -16.01 3.57
N ASN A 129 5.28 -14.72 3.31
CA ASN A 129 6.57 -14.08 3.17
C ASN A 129 7.12 -13.52 4.49
N MET A 130 6.73 -13.99 5.69
CA MET A 130 7.31 -13.48 6.95
C MET A 130 8.86 -13.53 7.00
N GLY A 131 9.53 -14.36 6.18
CA GLY A 131 11.00 -14.36 6.01
C GLY A 131 11.54 -13.47 4.87
N ILE A 132 10.67 -13.01 3.97
CA ILE A 132 10.96 -12.14 2.84
C ILE A 132 10.32 -10.79 3.18
N GLY A 133 11.10 -9.88 3.79
CA GLY A 133 10.55 -8.62 4.32
C GLY A 133 9.69 -7.84 3.32
N LEU A 134 8.86 -6.93 3.86
CA LEU A 134 7.93 -6.07 3.10
C LEU A 134 8.56 -5.34 1.90
N ALA A 135 9.90 -5.21 1.87
CA ALA A 135 10.69 -4.65 0.78
C ALA A 135 10.32 -5.19 -0.62
N VAL A 136 9.84 -6.43 -0.73
CA VAL A 136 9.41 -7.01 -2.02
C VAL A 136 8.13 -6.37 -2.56
N GLY A 137 7.26 -5.82 -1.70
CA GLY A 137 6.05 -5.11 -2.10
C GLY A 137 6.30 -3.65 -2.50
N ILE A 138 7.44 -3.06 -2.12
CA ILE A 138 7.73 -1.63 -2.37
C ILE A 138 7.78 -1.28 -3.87
N PRO A 139 8.50 -2.03 -4.75
CA PRO A 139 8.49 -1.72 -6.17
C PRO A 139 7.09 -1.80 -6.80
N GLN A 140 6.27 -2.74 -6.33
CA GLN A 140 4.90 -2.87 -6.81
C GLN A 140 4.05 -1.67 -6.38
N ALA A 141 4.13 -1.24 -5.11
CA ALA A 141 3.45 -0.05 -4.61
C ALA A 141 3.83 1.21 -5.39
N LEU A 142 5.13 1.46 -5.57
CA LEU A 142 5.63 2.60 -6.33
C LEU A 142 5.20 2.56 -7.80
N GLY A 143 5.18 1.37 -8.41
CA GLY A 143 4.68 1.18 -9.77
C GLY A 143 3.21 1.57 -9.92
N TYR A 144 2.39 1.36 -8.89
CA TYR A 144 0.99 1.77 -8.88
C TYR A 144 0.82 3.26 -8.60
N MET A 145 1.59 3.82 -7.68
CA MET A 145 1.58 5.27 -7.41
C MET A 145 1.96 6.09 -8.65
N LEU A 146 2.83 5.56 -9.51
CA LEU A 146 3.15 6.16 -10.81
C LEU A 146 1.95 6.24 -11.77
N ALA A 147 0.93 5.43 -11.56
CA ALA A 147 -0.31 5.46 -12.32
C ALA A 147 -1.31 6.49 -11.82
N HIS A 148 -0.96 7.23 -10.76
CA HIS A 148 -1.83 8.25 -10.21
C HIS A 148 -2.09 9.36 -11.25
N PRO A 149 -3.36 9.58 -11.65
CA PRO A 149 -3.68 10.50 -12.73
C PRO A 149 -3.53 11.98 -12.34
N GLU A 150 -3.49 12.32 -11.05
CA GLU A 150 -3.35 13.70 -10.56
C GLU A 150 -1.98 13.94 -9.92
N ALA A 151 -1.00 14.34 -10.73
CA ALA A 151 0.37 14.61 -10.28
C ALA A 151 0.54 15.90 -9.43
N GLU A 152 -0.55 16.61 -9.12
CA GLU A 152 -0.51 17.88 -8.39
C GLU A 152 -0.48 17.72 -6.86
N ARG A 153 -0.79 16.52 -6.34
CA ARG A 153 -0.78 16.22 -4.91
C ARG A 153 0.23 15.11 -4.57
N PRO A 154 0.83 15.11 -3.37
CA PRO A 154 1.64 14.00 -2.91
C PRO A 154 0.78 12.74 -2.83
N SER A 155 1.28 11.63 -3.38
CA SER A 155 0.73 10.30 -3.14
C SER A 155 1.58 9.55 -2.13
N TYR A 156 0.93 8.78 -1.27
CA TYR A 156 1.51 7.97 -0.21
C TYR A 156 1.25 6.49 -0.50
N GLY A 157 2.22 5.65 -0.17
CA GLY A 157 2.11 4.20 -0.27
C GLY A 157 2.05 3.59 1.13
N LEU A 158 1.40 2.45 1.26
CA LEU A 158 1.51 1.57 2.41
C LEU A 158 1.68 0.14 1.91
N VAL A 159 2.74 -0.53 2.34
CA VAL A 159 2.94 -1.97 2.14
C VAL A 159 2.74 -2.67 3.47
N THR A 160 1.88 -3.69 3.50
CA THR A 160 1.61 -4.45 4.73
C THR A 160 1.39 -5.94 4.48
N ASN A 161 1.80 -6.77 5.44
CA ASN A 161 1.46 -8.19 5.54
C ASN A 161 0.51 -8.48 6.72
N GLY A 162 -0.08 -7.44 7.31
CA GLY A 162 -0.94 -7.50 8.49
C GLY A 162 -0.22 -7.36 9.83
N SER A 163 1.03 -7.81 9.93
CA SER A 163 1.86 -7.65 11.14
C SER A 163 2.82 -6.47 11.08
N GLU A 164 3.24 -6.09 9.88
CA GLU A 164 4.19 -5.02 9.62
C GLU A 164 3.56 -4.01 8.66
N PHE A 165 3.96 -2.74 8.78
CA PHE A 165 3.45 -1.63 7.98
C PHE A 165 4.64 -0.76 7.57
N VAL A 166 4.81 -0.55 6.26
CA VAL A 166 5.85 0.31 5.69
C VAL A 166 5.16 1.38 4.84
N PHE A 167 5.35 2.63 5.25
CA PHE A 167 4.92 3.82 4.50
C PHE A 167 6.07 4.33 3.64
#